data_AF-A0A965SCU3-F1
#
_entry.id   AF-A0A965SCU3-F1
#
_cell.length_a   1.000
_cell.length_b   1.000
_cell.length_c   1.000
_cell.angle_alpha   90.00
_cell.angle_beta   90.00
_cell.angle_gamma   90.00
#
_symmetry.space_group_name_H-M   'P 1'
#
loop_
_entity.id
_entity.type
_entity.pdbx_description
1 polymer ?
#
loop_
_entity_poly.entity_id
_entity_poly.type
_entity_poly.pdbx_seq_one_letter_code
_entity_poly.pdbx_strand_id
1 'polypeptide(L)' 'MGMFTLFDIAGSAMGAQSQRLNAIASNLANVDSSTSVDGKPYRARQVVFQVQPMTSAAP' A
#
# COMPACT_ATOMS: atom_id res chain seq x y z
N MET A 1 17.93 14.28 -15.68
CA MET A 1 17.94 12.81 -15.51
C MET A 1 17.90 12.36 -14.04
N GLY A 2 18.75 12.86 -13.13
CA GLY A 2 18.85 12.33 -11.75
C GLY A 2 17.82 12.83 -10.72
N MET A 3 17.40 14.10 -10.76
CA MET A 3 16.45 14.62 -9.76
C MET A 3 15.02 14.10 -9.98
N PHE A 4 14.57 13.98 -11.23
CA PHE A 4 13.24 13.43 -11.53
C PHE A 4 13.10 11.96 -11.10
N THR A 5 14.11 11.14 -11.38
CA THR A 5 14.12 9.73 -10.92
C THR A 5 14.12 9.61 -9.40
N LEU A 6 14.80 10.51 -8.67
CA LEU A 6 14.72 10.55 -7.22
C LEU A 6 13.29 10.85 -6.72
N PHE A 7 12.59 11.81 -7.34
CA PHE A 7 11.21 12.12 -6.99
C PHE A 7 10.25 10.97 -7.31
N ASP A 8 10.44 10.26 -8.42
CA ASP A 8 9.62 9.09 -8.77
C ASP A 8 9.79 7.96 -7.74
N ILE A 9 11.04 7.70 -7.31
CA ILE A 9 11.33 6.70 -6.28
C ILE A 9 10.73 7.13 -4.94
N ALA A 10 10.97 8.37 -4.50
CA ALA A 10 10.44 8.87 -3.24
C ALA A 10 8.89 8.90 -3.24
N GLY A 11 8.28 9.30 -4.36
CA GLY A 11 6.85 9.31 -4.55
C GLY A 11 6.23 7.91 -4.49
N SER A 12 6.83 6.94 -5.18
CA SER A 12 6.37 5.55 -5.12
C SER A 12 6.50 4.96 -3.70
N ALA A 13 7.58 5.27 -2.98
CA ALA A 13 7.78 4.86 -1.60
C ALA A 13 6.74 5.48 -0.66
N MET A 14 6.45 6.77 -0.78
CA MET A 14 5.41 7.45 0.02
C MET A 14 4.01 6.87 -0.27
N GLY A 15 3.71 6.57 -1.53
CA GLY A 15 2.46 5.90 -1.91
C GLY A 15 2.33 4.51 -1.26
N ALA A 16 3.39 3.71 -1.30
CA ALA A 16 3.42 2.39 -0.65
C ALA A 16 3.25 2.49 0.88
N GLN A 17 3.88 3.47 1.53
CA GLN A 17 3.72 3.70 2.97
C GLN A 17 2.29 4.13 3.31
N SER A 18 1.67 5.01 2.52
CA SER A 18 0.27 5.41 2.70
C SER A 18 -0.67 4.21 2.63
N GLN A 19 -0.47 3.29 1.66
CA GLN A 19 -1.27 2.06 1.57
C GLN A 19 -1.10 1.16 2.80
N ARG A 20 0.13 1.03 3.32
CA ARG A 20 0.40 0.29 4.56
C ARG A 20 -0.33 0.90 5.75
N LEU A 21 -0.28 2.22 5.90
CA LEU A 21 -0.98 2.93 6.97
C LEU A 21 -2.50 2.72 6.87
N ASN A 22 -3.07 2.77 5.67
CA ASN A 22 -4.50 2.50 5.46
C ASN A 22 -4.89 1.08 5.87
N ALA A 23 -4.04 0.08 5.57
CA ALA A 23 -4.29 -1.30 6.00
C ALA A 23 -4.21 -1.44 7.53
N ILE A 24 -3.21 -0.83 8.17
CA ILE A 24 -3.06 -0.81 9.63
C ILE A 24 -4.26 -0.12 10.28
N ALA A 25 -4.66 1.05 9.79
CA ALA A 25 -5.81 1.79 10.28
C ALA A 25 -7.11 0.99 10.13
N SER A 26 -7.30 0.31 8.99
CA SER A 26 -8.45 -0.56 8.77
C SER A 26 -8.47 -1.73 9.77
N ASN A 27 -7.32 -2.35 10.02
CA ASN A 27 -7.20 -3.44 10.98
C ASN A 27 -7.50 -2.97 12.41
N LEU A 28 -6.97 -1.80 12.79
CA LEU A 28 -7.21 -1.21 14.10
C LEU A 28 -8.69 -0.84 14.28
N ALA A 29 -9.31 -0.23 13.27
CA ALA A 29 -10.72 0.16 13.32
C ALA A 29 -11.69 -1.03 13.44
N ASN A 30 -11.25 -2.23 13.06
CA ASN A 30 -12.07 -3.45 13.08
C ASN A 30 -11.53 -4.51 14.05
N VAL A 31 -10.58 -4.18 14.93
CA VAL A 31 -9.93 -5.15 15.84
C VAL A 31 -10.92 -5.83 16.78
N ASP A 32 -11.95 -5.08 17.21
CA ASP A 32 -13.02 -5.56 18.08
C ASP A 32 -14.27 -5.99 17.29
N SER A 33 -14.23 -5.92 15.96
CA SER A 33 -15.38 -6.28 15.13
C SER A 33 -15.46 -7.79 14.96
N SER A 34 -16.50 -8.40 15.52
CA SER A 34 -16.81 -9.82 15.33
C SER A 34 -17.28 -10.15 13.91
N THR A 35 -17.70 -9.15 13.13
CA THR A 35 -18.20 -9.30 11.77
C THR A 35 -17.61 -8.23 10.82
N SER A 36 -17.33 -8.62 9.59
CA SER A 36 -17.10 -7.74 8.45
C SER A 36 -18.45 -7.28 7.90
N VAL A 37 -18.46 -6.31 6.98
CA VAL A 37 -19.67 -5.80 6.31
C VAL A 37 -20.48 -6.91 5.62
N ASP A 38 -19.82 -8.02 5.26
CA ASP A 38 -20.41 -9.20 4.63
C ASP A 38 -20.96 -10.24 5.64
N GLY A 39 -20.98 -9.91 6.94
CA GLY A 39 -21.47 -10.78 8.02
C GLY A 39 -20.53 -11.92 8.42
N LYS A 40 -19.35 -12.04 7.80
CA LYS A 40 -18.31 -13.04 8.12
C LYS A 40 -17.32 -12.51 9.16
N PRO A 41 -16.61 -13.36 9.92
CA PRO A 41 -15.59 -12.91 10.86
C PRO A 41 -14.56 -11.98 10.21
N TYR A 42 -14.19 -10.91 10.89
CA TYR A 42 -13.18 -9.98 10.40
C TYR A 42 -11.84 -10.68 10.19
N ARG A 43 -11.17 -10.39 9.07
CA ARG A 43 -9.82 -10.88 8.77
C ARG A 43 -8.89 -9.71 8.55
N ALA A 44 -7.77 -9.69 9.27
CA ALA A 44 -6.75 -8.67 9.14
C ALA A 44 -6.22 -8.61 7.70
N ARG A 45 -6.06 -7.39 7.20
CA ARG A 45 -5.56 -7.09 5.85
C ARG A 45 -4.06 -6.88 5.91
N GLN A 46 -3.35 -7.44 4.93
CA GLN A 46 -1.91 -7.24 4.76
C GLN A 46 -1.61 -6.80 3.33
N VAL A 47 -0.80 -5.74 3.19
CA VAL A 47 -0.30 -5.28 1.90
C VAL A 47 1.03 -5.95 1.59
N VAL A 48 1.17 -6.47 0.37
CA VAL A 48 2.41 -7.05 -0.15
C VAL A 48 2.81 -6.22 -1.36
N PHE A 49 4.03 -5.70 -1.33
CA PHE A 49 4.57 -4.86 -2.40
C PHE A 49 5.47 -5.69 -3.30
N GLN A 50 5.48 -5.33 -4.58
CA GLN A 50 6.37 -5.88 -5.58
C GLN A 50 7.12 -4.75 -6.29
N VAL A 51 8.34 -5.04 -6.72
CA VAL A 51 9.14 -4.07 -7.46
C VAL A 51 8.56 -3.93 -8.85
N GLN A 52 8.33 -2.68 -9.27
CA GLN A 52 7.99 -2.39 -10.65
C GLN A 52 9.29 -2.12 -11.41
N PRO A 53 9.60 -2.89 -12.47
CA PRO A 53 10.82 -2.64 -13.25
C PRO A 53 10.76 -1.23 -13.84
N MET A 54 11.86 -0.49 -13.70
CA MET A 54 11.99 0.84 -14.30
C MET A 54 12.18 0.65 -15.80
N THR A 55 11.09 0.48 -16.54
CA THR A 55 11.14 0.44 -18.00
C THR A 55 11.53 1.82 -18.50
N SER A 56 12.80 2.01 -18.83
CA SER A 56 13.25 3.14 -19.65
C SER A 56 12.72 2.92 -21.07
N ALA A 57 11.44 3.22 -21.29
CA ALA A 57 10.85 3.22 -22.61
C ALA A 57 11.12 4.57 -23.28
N ALA A 58 12.21 4.61 -24.07
CA ALA A 58 12.33 5.48 -25.22
C ALA A 58 13.18 4.76 -26.29
N PRO A 59 12.68 4.54 -27.52
CA PRO A 59 13.52 4.71 -28.69
C PRO A 59 13.84 6.18 -28.92
#